data_AF-A0A935FLL0-F1
#
_entry.id   AF-A0A935FLL0-F1
#
_cell.length_a   1.000
_cell.length_b   1.000
_cell.length_c   1.000
_cell.angle_alpha   90.00
_cell.angle_beta   90.00
_cell.angle_gamma   90.00
#
_symmetry.space_group_name_H-M   'P 1'
#
loop_
_entity.id
_entity.type
_entity.pdbx_description
1 polymer ?
#
loop_
_entity_poly.entity_id
_entity_poly.type
_entity_poly.pdbx_seq_one_letter_code
_entity_poly.pdbx_strand_id
1 'polypeptide(L)'
;MSKHSSSSLERNVRKETTNDSPDEVSEQTDLEPALKIWKKFIDLLSDNLKASEINTWFSVISPKSLEGDVLTVMVPSEDYYSLIESRYNKVIASIVESLLGKDGKLKYEIMQMGLFDSKSEDKTPDKGPRILPLSSKKSLPEITSVTEVTEQDDFVTNLNQKHIFDNFIKGESNELAVAAAYAITNNPGHTYNPFFVYGGVGLGKTHIIQAIGNEVLKKFPDKKFIIQPLLISLHSLQTTLRKAE
;
A
#
# COMPACT_ATOMS: atom_id res chain seq x y z
N MET A 1 -41.77 24.96 -54.23
CA MET A 1 -41.14 26.24 -54.64
C MET A 1 -41.03 27.08 -53.37
N SER A 2 -39.86 27.15 -52.70
CA SER A 2 -38.80 28.16 -52.93
C SER A 2 -39.42 29.58 -52.90
N LYS A 3 -39.07 30.53 -52.03
CA LYS A 3 -37.81 30.84 -51.34
C LYS A 3 -38.02 32.13 -50.50
N HIS A 4 -37.14 32.37 -49.51
CA HIS A 4 -36.71 33.67 -48.96
C HIS A 4 -37.74 34.52 -48.18
N SER A 5 -37.39 35.35 -47.19
CA SER A 5 -36.20 35.58 -46.34
C SER A 5 -36.54 36.80 -45.46
N SER A 6 -36.00 36.82 -44.23
CA SER A 6 -35.56 38.03 -43.49
C SER A 6 -36.64 38.94 -42.87
N SER A 7 -36.65 39.11 -41.53
CA SER A 7 -35.94 40.17 -40.76
C SER A 7 -36.99 41.16 -40.21
N SER A 8 -37.02 41.66 -38.97
CA SER A 8 -36.12 41.70 -37.82
C SER A 8 -36.83 42.44 -36.66
N LEU A 9 -36.29 42.31 -35.44
CA LEU A 9 -36.37 43.24 -34.28
C LEU A 9 -37.69 43.27 -33.44
N GLU A 10 -37.62 42.99 -32.13
CA GLU A 10 -37.39 44.01 -31.07
C GLU A 10 -37.51 43.46 -29.62
N ARG A 11 -36.49 43.82 -28.82
CA ARG A 11 -36.51 44.31 -27.42
C ARG A 11 -37.08 43.43 -26.26
N ASN A 12 -36.15 42.85 -25.51
CA ASN A 12 -35.78 43.12 -24.10
C ASN A 12 -36.87 43.40 -23.03
N VAL A 13 -36.79 42.69 -21.89
CA VAL A 13 -36.76 43.16 -20.47
C VAL A 13 -37.40 42.16 -19.46
N ARG A 14 -36.51 41.42 -18.75
CA ARG A 14 -36.31 41.31 -17.28
C ARG A 14 -37.39 40.69 -16.35
N LYS A 15 -36.98 39.63 -15.62
CA LYS A 15 -36.86 39.47 -14.13
C LYS A 15 -36.54 37.99 -13.80
N GLU A 16 -35.31 37.68 -13.39
CA GLU A 16 -34.90 37.43 -11.99
C GLU A 16 -35.76 36.40 -11.23
N THR A 17 -35.21 35.22 -10.95
CA THR A 17 -35.00 34.69 -9.59
C THR A 17 -34.22 33.36 -9.64
N THR A 18 -32.97 33.42 -9.21
CA THR A 18 -32.32 32.49 -8.27
C THR A 18 -32.59 30.99 -8.45
N ASN A 19 -31.58 30.27 -8.94
CA ASN A 19 -31.02 29.22 -8.09
C ASN A 19 -29.51 29.14 -8.30
N ASP A 20 -28.82 29.45 -7.21
CA ASP A 20 -27.39 29.51 -7.03
C ASP A 20 -26.88 28.09 -6.72
N SER A 21 -25.91 27.60 -7.50
CA SER A 21 -25.03 26.49 -7.15
C SER A 21 -23.88 26.48 -8.15
N PRO A 22 -22.73 27.11 -7.84
CA PRO A 22 -21.55 27.05 -8.67
C PRO A 22 -20.46 26.22 -7.97
N ASP A 23 -20.58 24.90 -7.91
CA ASP A 23 -19.58 24.06 -7.20
C ASP A 23 -19.38 22.66 -7.84
N GLU A 24 -19.30 22.53 -9.17
CA GLU A 24 -18.95 21.23 -9.79
C GLU A 24 -17.96 21.30 -10.98
N VAL A 25 -17.21 22.39 -11.14
CA VAL A 25 -16.21 22.47 -12.23
C VAL A 25 -14.88 23.05 -11.75
N SER A 26 -14.14 22.32 -10.90
CA SER A 26 -12.78 22.72 -10.50
C SER A 26 -11.80 21.59 -10.11
N GLU A 27 -12.08 20.30 -10.42
CA GLU A 27 -11.17 19.22 -9.99
C GLU A 27 -10.32 18.56 -11.10
N GLN A 28 -10.47 18.97 -12.37
CA GLN A 28 -9.79 18.28 -13.49
C GLN A 28 -8.70 19.08 -14.22
N THR A 29 -8.35 20.30 -13.79
CA THR A 29 -7.48 21.20 -14.60
C THR A 29 -6.02 21.34 -14.13
N ASP A 30 -5.66 20.84 -12.95
CA ASP A 30 -4.33 21.08 -12.34
C ASP A 30 -3.32 19.91 -12.45
N LEU A 31 -3.74 18.77 -13.01
CA LEU A 31 -2.91 17.56 -13.08
C LEU A 31 -1.91 17.59 -14.25
N GLU A 32 -2.29 18.13 -15.40
CA GLU A 32 -1.44 18.26 -16.60
C GLU A 32 -0.12 19.03 -16.36
N PRO A 33 -0.13 20.25 -15.77
CA PRO A 33 1.10 20.96 -15.48
C PRO A 33 1.95 20.24 -14.43
N ALA A 34 1.33 19.62 -13.42
CA ALA A 34 2.02 18.83 -12.40
C ALA A 34 2.76 17.62 -13.00
N LEU A 35 2.13 16.90 -13.93
CA LEU A 35 2.76 15.78 -14.64
C LEU A 35 3.97 16.21 -15.47
N LYS A 36 3.89 17.38 -16.13
CA LYS A 36 5.00 17.91 -16.93
C LYS A 36 6.20 18.31 -16.08
N ILE A 37 5.96 18.96 -14.93
CA ILE A 37 7.04 19.29 -13.99
C ILE A 37 7.61 18.02 -13.35
N TRP A 38 6.76 17.07 -12.97
CA TRP A 38 7.18 15.80 -12.38
C TRP A 38 8.07 14.99 -13.33
N LYS A 39 7.77 14.94 -14.63
CA LYS A 39 8.65 14.29 -15.63
C LYS A 39 10.04 14.94 -15.64
N LYS A 40 10.11 16.27 -15.70
CA LYS A 40 11.39 17.00 -15.63
C LYS A 40 12.12 16.77 -14.30
N PHE A 41 11.39 16.64 -13.20
CA PHE A 41 11.94 16.34 -11.88
C PHE A 41 12.61 14.96 -11.86
N ILE A 42 11.97 13.94 -12.43
CA ILE A 42 12.56 12.60 -12.56
C ILE A 42 13.76 12.60 -13.51
N ASP A 43 13.70 13.34 -14.61
CA ASP A 43 14.83 13.47 -15.55
C ASP A 43 16.06 14.07 -14.85
N LEU A 44 15.89 15.16 -14.09
CA LEU A 44 16.98 15.78 -13.32
C LEU A 44 17.47 14.91 -12.15
N LEU A 45 16.60 14.08 -11.57
CA LEU A 45 17.02 13.07 -10.60
C LEU A 45 17.90 12.01 -11.25
N SER A 46 17.65 11.66 -12.52
CA SER A 46 18.46 10.67 -13.25
C SER A 46 19.90 11.12 -13.51
N ASP A 47 20.14 12.43 -13.53
CA ASP A 47 21.50 12.99 -13.61
C ASP A 47 22.27 12.88 -12.29
N ASN A 48 21.57 12.73 -11.16
CA ASN A 48 22.15 12.76 -9.82
C ASN A 48 22.08 11.41 -9.07
N LEU A 49 21.20 10.49 -9.48
CA LEU A 49 20.93 9.22 -8.82
C LEU A 49 20.99 8.04 -9.80
N LYS A 50 21.28 6.85 -9.29
CA LYS A 50 21.24 5.63 -10.11
C LYS A 50 19.80 5.23 -10.43
N ALA A 51 19.60 4.63 -11.61
CA ALA A 51 18.29 4.11 -12.03
C ALA A 51 17.64 3.17 -11.00
N SER A 52 18.43 2.37 -10.28
CA SER A 52 17.94 1.49 -9.20
C SER A 52 17.36 2.27 -8.01
N GLU A 53 17.94 3.42 -7.66
CA GLU A 53 17.47 4.26 -6.56
C GLU A 53 16.18 4.97 -6.95
N ILE A 54 16.11 5.49 -8.18
CA ILE A 54 14.92 6.12 -8.74
C ILE A 54 13.76 5.14 -8.78
N ASN A 55 14.00 3.93 -9.31
CA ASN A 55 12.96 2.90 -9.39
C ASN A 55 12.50 2.42 -8.00
N THR A 56 13.36 2.45 -6.99
CA THR A 56 13.01 2.02 -5.63
C THR A 56 12.18 3.08 -4.88
N TRP A 57 12.55 4.35 -5.00
CA TRP A 57 12.01 5.42 -4.15
C TRP A 57 10.98 6.33 -4.84
N PHE A 58 11.05 6.49 -6.16
CA PHE A 58 10.24 7.48 -6.87
C PHE A 58 9.19 6.85 -7.78
N SER A 59 9.23 5.54 -8.03
CA SER A 59 8.25 4.83 -8.86
C SER A 59 6.85 4.76 -8.27
N VAL A 60 6.74 4.86 -6.94
CA VAL A 60 5.47 4.82 -6.21
C VAL A 60 4.91 6.22 -5.90
N ILE A 61 5.65 7.28 -6.26
CA ILE A 61 5.24 8.66 -6.05
C ILE A 61 4.54 9.18 -7.30
N SER A 62 3.38 9.81 -7.12
CA SER A 62 2.58 10.34 -8.23
C SER A 62 2.27 11.81 -8.01
N PRO A 63 2.39 12.69 -9.02
CA PRO A 63 1.99 14.09 -8.88
C PRO A 63 0.47 14.19 -8.73
N LYS A 64 0.01 15.10 -7.86
CA LYS A 64 -1.41 15.37 -7.62
C LYS A 64 -1.83 16.70 -8.20
N SER A 65 -1.15 17.77 -7.80
CA SER A 65 -1.46 19.13 -8.23
C SER A 65 -0.21 20.00 -8.21
N LEU A 66 -0.26 21.09 -8.98
CA LEU A 66 0.73 22.14 -8.96
C LEU A 66 0.01 23.46 -8.72
N GLU A 67 0.22 24.06 -7.55
CA GLU A 67 -0.39 25.33 -7.17
C GLU A 67 0.73 26.36 -6.97
N GLY A 68 0.88 27.26 -7.96
CA GLY A 68 1.99 28.23 -7.98
C GLY A 68 3.34 27.51 -8.00
N ASP A 69 4.12 27.72 -6.93
CA ASP A 69 5.46 27.14 -6.77
C ASP A 69 5.46 25.89 -5.88
N VAL A 70 4.29 25.33 -5.55
CA VAL A 70 4.15 24.14 -4.71
C VAL A 70 3.66 22.95 -5.53
N LEU A 71 4.53 21.96 -5.69
CA LEU A 71 4.18 20.68 -6.30
C LEU A 71 3.73 19.71 -5.21
N THR A 72 2.49 19.25 -5.29
CA THR A 72 1.94 18.24 -4.37
C THR A 72 2.06 16.85 -5.00
N VAL A 73 2.64 15.91 -4.24
CA VAL A 73 2.83 14.53 -4.67
C VAL A 73 2.23 13.54 -3.66
N MET A 74 1.66 12.46 -4.19
CA MET A 74 1.10 11.36 -3.44
C MET A 74 2.20 10.38 -3.04
N VAL A 75 2.26 10.05 -1.76
CA VAL A 75 3.21 9.09 -1.17
C VAL A 75 2.46 8.01 -0.40
N PRO A 76 3.03 6.79 -0.26
CA PRO A 76 2.35 5.67 0.37
C PRO A 76 2.19 5.81 1.89
N SER A 77 3.11 6.49 2.57
CA SER A 77 3.04 6.72 4.03
C SER A 77 3.93 7.89 4.46
N GLU A 78 3.76 8.32 5.71
CA GLU A 78 4.58 9.36 6.32
C GLU A 78 6.06 8.96 6.45
N ASP A 79 6.30 7.77 6.97
CA ASP A 79 7.66 7.22 7.11
C ASP A 79 8.40 7.16 5.77
N TYR A 80 7.67 6.91 4.68
CA TYR A 80 8.25 6.78 3.35
C TYR A 80 8.87 8.10 2.86
N TYR A 81 8.12 9.21 2.93
CA TYR A 81 8.65 10.50 2.52
C TYR A 81 9.71 11.01 3.50
N SER A 82 9.58 10.71 4.80
CA SER A 82 10.60 11.03 5.80
C SER A 82 11.96 10.38 5.48
N LEU A 83 11.95 9.12 5.04
CA LEU A 83 13.16 8.43 4.58
C LEU A 83 13.77 9.07 3.32
N ILE A 84 12.92 9.48 2.38
CA ILE A 84 13.34 10.13 1.14
C ILE A 84 13.97 11.48 1.43
N GLU A 85 13.36 12.31 2.27
CA GLU A 85 13.95 13.58 2.70
C GLU A 85 15.27 13.34 3.43
N SER A 86 15.32 12.42 4.39
CA SER A 86 16.56 12.15 5.13
C SER A 86 17.74 11.78 4.23
N ARG A 87 17.50 11.05 3.12
CA ARG A 87 18.56 10.57 2.22
C ARG A 87 18.85 11.52 1.07
N TYR A 88 17.81 12.12 0.50
CA TYR A 88 17.88 12.82 -0.79
C TYR A 88 17.54 14.31 -0.71
N ASN A 89 17.32 14.89 0.48
CA ASN A 89 16.93 16.30 0.66
C ASN A 89 17.83 17.26 -0.13
N LYS A 90 19.15 17.10 -0.10
CA LYS A 90 20.07 18.00 -0.83
C LYS A 90 19.82 18.00 -2.34
N VAL A 91 19.63 16.81 -2.91
CA VAL A 91 19.36 16.64 -4.35
C VAL A 91 17.97 17.16 -4.68
N ILE A 92 16.97 16.78 -3.88
CA ILE A 92 15.58 17.21 -4.06
C ILE A 92 15.46 18.73 -3.99
N ALA A 93 16.05 19.37 -2.97
CA ALA A 93 16.01 20.83 -2.82
C ALA A 93 16.65 21.55 -4.01
N SER A 94 17.80 21.09 -4.48
CA SER A 94 18.47 21.67 -5.65
C SER A 94 17.63 21.55 -6.92
N ILE A 95 16.93 20.43 -7.11
CA ILE A 95 16.09 20.20 -8.30
C ILE A 95 14.79 21.01 -8.19
N VAL A 96 14.17 21.04 -7.01
CA VAL A 96 12.95 21.84 -6.74
C VAL A 96 13.23 23.31 -6.98
N GLU A 97 14.35 23.85 -6.49
CA GLU A 97 14.74 25.25 -6.72
C GLU A 97 14.95 25.53 -8.22
N SER A 98 15.55 24.59 -8.94
CA SER A 98 15.76 24.73 -10.39
C SER A 98 14.46 24.68 -11.21
N LEU A 99 13.43 23.98 -10.74
CA LEU A 99 12.18 23.77 -11.49
C LEU A 99 11.08 24.76 -11.13
N LEU A 100 10.97 25.10 -9.84
CA LEU A 100 9.90 25.91 -9.26
C LEU A 100 10.39 27.27 -8.74
N GLY A 101 11.71 27.54 -8.79
CA GLY A 101 12.30 28.79 -8.30
C GLY A 101 12.66 28.74 -6.81
N LYS A 102 13.20 29.86 -6.30
CA LYS A 102 13.76 29.97 -4.94
C LYS A 102 12.79 29.64 -3.80
N ASP A 103 11.50 29.85 -4.02
CA ASP A 103 10.44 29.57 -3.05
C ASP A 103 9.70 28.26 -3.34
N GLY A 104 10.20 27.47 -4.30
CA GLY A 104 9.64 26.19 -4.72
C GLY A 104 9.58 25.19 -3.59
N LYS A 105 8.44 24.50 -3.43
CA LYS A 105 8.25 23.48 -2.38
C LYS A 105 7.65 22.21 -2.95
N LEU A 106 8.12 21.09 -2.40
CA LEU A 106 7.53 19.78 -2.61
C LEU A 106 6.67 19.43 -1.39
N LYS A 107 5.37 19.26 -1.61
CA LYS A 107 4.41 18.87 -0.57
C LYS A 107 4.04 17.40 -0.75
N TYR A 108 4.02 16.66 0.36
CA TYR A 108 3.65 15.25 0.36
C TYR A 108 2.24 15.07 0.89
N GLU A 109 1.44 14.26 0.20
CA GLU A 109 0.10 13.86 0.62
C GLU A 109 0.02 12.33 0.65
N ILE A 110 -0.55 11.78 1.70
CA ILE A 110 -0.63 10.32 1.86
C ILE A 110 -1.79 9.79 1.02
N MET A 111 -1.57 8.70 0.28
CA MET A 111 -2.67 7.93 -0.33
C MET A 111 -3.61 7.44 0.77
N GLN A 112 -4.71 8.16 1.03
CA GLN A 112 -5.81 7.65 1.82
C GLN A 112 -6.49 6.54 1.03
N MET A 113 -6.07 5.30 1.27
CA MET A 113 -6.93 4.15 0.99
C MET A 113 -8.11 4.28 1.96
N GLY A 114 -9.30 4.57 1.45
CA GLY A 114 -10.52 4.73 2.25
C GLY A 114 -10.84 3.45 3.03
N LEU A 115 -10.32 3.35 4.24
CA LEU A 115 -10.66 2.39 5.26
C LEU A 115 -10.70 3.16 6.58
N PHE A 116 -11.76 2.91 7.35
CA PHE A 116 -12.10 3.52 8.65
C PHE A 116 -12.91 4.82 8.59
N ASP A 117 -14.16 4.71 8.12
CA ASP A 117 -15.26 5.26 8.91
C ASP A 117 -15.85 4.13 9.75
N SER A 118 -15.54 4.14 11.05
CA SER A 118 -16.27 3.37 12.05
C SER A 118 -16.51 4.28 13.25
N LYS A 119 -17.39 5.26 13.04
CA LYS A 119 -18.24 5.75 14.12
C LYS A 119 -19.30 4.68 14.38
N SER A 120 -19.06 3.86 15.40
CA SER A 120 -20.14 3.18 16.13
C SER A 120 -19.66 2.85 17.55
N GLU A 121 -19.98 3.80 18.43
CA GLU A 121 -20.50 3.61 19.78
C GLU A 121 -19.95 2.43 20.61
N ASP A 122 -18.98 2.78 21.45
CA ASP A 122 -19.05 2.64 22.91
C ASP A 122 -20.07 1.63 23.47
N LYS A 123 -19.65 0.36 23.57
CA LYS A 123 -20.07 -0.54 24.65
C LYS A 123 -18.89 -1.40 25.07
N THR A 124 -18.39 -1.12 26.27
CA THR A 124 -17.47 -1.97 27.04
C THR A 124 -17.90 -3.45 27.03
N PRO A 125 -16.94 -4.38 26.96
CA PRO A 125 -17.05 -5.57 27.78
C PRO A 125 -15.77 -5.81 28.58
N ASP A 126 -15.89 -5.55 29.87
CA ASP A 126 -15.16 -6.27 30.93
C ASP A 126 -15.32 -7.78 30.71
N LYS A 127 -14.21 -8.43 30.35
CA LYS A 127 -13.73 -9.76 30.78
C LYS A 127 -12.58 -10.16 29.88
N GLY A 128 -11.37 -10.10 30.42
CA GLY A 128 -10.15 -10.53 29.75
C GLY A 128 -10.24 -11.98 29.24
N PRO A 129 -9.44 -12.35 28.22
CA PRO A 129 -9.46 -13.70 27.68
C PRO A 129 -8.99 -14.68 28.77
N ARG A 130 -9.94 -15.51 29.18
CA ARG A 130 -9.80 -16.59 30.16
C ARG A 130 -8.77 -17.60 29.64
N ILE A 131 -7.64 -17.70 30.33
CA ILE A 131 -6.61 -18.72 30.12
C ILE A 131 -7.24 -20.10 30.39
N LEU A 132 -7.29 -20.95 29.37
CA LEU A 132 -7.60 -22.38 29.53
C LEU A 132 -6.28 -23.10 29.83
N PRO A 133 -6.15 -23.85 30.93
CA PRO A 133 -4.91 -24.53 31.28
C PRO A 133 -4.68 -25.76 30.38
N LEU A 134 -3.46 -25.84 29.84
CA LEU A 134 -2.88 -27.00 29.20
C LEU A 134 -2.70 -28.14 30.22
N SER A 135 -3.18 -29.34 29.90
CA SER A 135 -2.65 -30.55 30.55
C SER A 135 -2.67 -31.78 29.65
N SER A 136 -1.49 -32.41 29.62
CA SER A 136 -1.16 -33.84 29.53
C SER A 136 -1.03 -34.58 28.17
N LYS A 137 0.27 -34.84 27.87
CA LYS A 137 0.94 -36.16 27.69
C LYS A 137 1.09 -36.78 26.28
N LYS A 138 2.38 -37.07 25.96
CA LYS A 138 2.99 -38.16 25.14
C LYS A 138 2.55 -38.25 23.67
N SER A 139 3.39 -38.50 22.67
CA SER A 139 4.69 -39.19 22.58
C SER A 139 5.29 -38.94 21.17
N LEU A 140 6.63 -39.03 21.05
CA LEU A 140 7.33 -39.23 19.76
C LEU A 140 6.85 -40.52 19.07
N PRO A 141 6.86 -40.54 17.72
CA PRO A 141 7.83 -41.38 16.97
C PRO A 141 8.45 -40.58 15.81
N GLU A 142 9.78 -40.57 15.66
CA GLU A 142 10.60 -41.50 14.86
C GLU A 142 10.37 -41.42 13.34
N ILE A 143 11.50 -41.21 12.66
CA ILE A 143 11.70 -40.86 11.25
C ILE A 143 11.33 -42.05 10.36
N THR A 144 10.50 -41.83 9.35
CA THR A 144 10.53 -42.66 8.14
C THR A 144 10.18 -41.82 6.93
N SER A 145 11.18 -41.66 6.08
CA SER A 145 11.10 -41.15 4.72
C SER A 145 10.17 -42.02 3.87
N VAL A 146 9.13 -41.44 3.28
CA VAL A 146 8.55 -41.95 2.04
C VAL A 146 8.26 -40.74 1.15
N THR A 147 9.06 -40.65 0.09
CA THR A 147 8.84 -39.78 -1.06
C THR A 147 7.70 -40.37 -1.87
N GLU A 148 6.55 -39.71 -1.89
CA GLU A 148 5.56 -39.89 -2.96
C GLU A 148 5.42 -38.58 -3.71
N VAL A 149 6.02 -38.60 -4.91
CA VAL A 149 5.90 -37.57 -5.92
C VAL A 149 4.47 -37.65 -6.46
N THR A 150 3.63 -36.69 -6.08
CA THR A 150 2.40 -36.41 -6.81
C THR A 150 2.62 -35.15 -7.62
N GLU A 151 2.42 -35.29 -8.93
CA GLU A 151 2.45 -34.22 -9.92
C GLU A 151 1.47 -33.12 -9.48
N GLN A 152 1.99 -32.01 -8.97
CA GLN A 152 1.22 -30.81 -8.68
C GLN A 152 1.94 -29.62 -9.30
N ASP A 153 1.29 -29.07 -10.32
CA ASP A 153 1.33 -27.67 -10.77
C ASP A 153 2.22 -26.80 -9.86
N ASP A 154 3.46 -26.52 -10.29
CA ASP A 154 4.56 -25.96 -9.49
C ASP A 154 4.20 -24.60 -8.89
N PHE A 155 3.41 -24.62 -7.82
CA PHE A 155 2.99 -23.43 -7.11
C PHE A 155 4.09 -23.03 -6.14
N VAL A 156 4.92 -22.07 -6.57
CA VAL A 156 6.06 -21.60 -5.78
C VAL A 156 5.55 -20.71 -4.64
N THR A 157 5.63 -21.23 -3.40
CA THR A 157 5.14 -20.54 -2.19
C THR A 157 6.13 -19.50 -1.64
N ASN A 158 7.39 -19.51 -2.12
CA ASN A 158 8.50 -18.66 -1.66
C ASN A 158 8.76 -18.70 -0.13
N LEU A 159 8.39 -19.80 0.55
CA LEU A 159 8.59 -19.97 1.98
C LEU A 159 10.01 -20.44 2.30
N ASN A 160 10.64 -19.85 3.33
CA ASN A 160 11.87 -20.39 3.90
C ASN A 160 11.54 -21.39 5.00
N GLN A 161 11.92 -22.67 4.81
CA GLN A 161 11.66 -23.73 5.80
C GLN A 161 12.37 -23.51 7.15
N LYS A 162 13.37 -22.61 7.23
CA LYS A 162 14.02 -22.25 8.49
C LYS A 162 13.18 -21.31 9.36
N HIS A 163 12.25 -20.58 8.75
CA HIS A 163 11.38 -19.65 9.46
C HIS A 163 10.12 -20.37 9.95
N ILE A 164 10.28 -21.15 11.02
CA ILE A 164 9.22 -21.87 11.74
C ILE A 164 9.06 -21.30 13.15
N PHE A 165 7.90 -21.53 13.78
CA PHE A 165 7.65 -21.02 15.14
C PHE A 165 8.67 -21.52 16.16
N ASP A 166 9.12 -22.77 16.04
CA ASP A 166 10.10 -23.38 16.96
C ASP A 166 11.44 -22.62 16.97
N ASN A 167 11.79 -21.99 15.84
CA ASN A 167 13.01 -21.18 15.70
C ASN A 167 12.79 -19.69 16.06
N PHE A 168 11.58 -19.29 16.44
CA PHE A 168 11.25 -17.91 16.79
C PHE A 168 11.35 -17.71 18.31
N ILE A 169 12.14 -16.73 18.74
CA ILE A 169 12.29 -16.42 20.17
C ILE A 169 11.07 -15.64 20.64
N LYS A 170 10.21 -16.28 21.42
CA LYS A 170 9.06 -15.64 22.10
C LYS A 170 9.54 -14.90 23.36
N GLY A 171 9.05 -13.68 23.56
CA GLY A 171 9.22 -12.89 24.77
C GLY A 171 8.01 -11.98 24.99
N GLU A 172 7.99 -11.26 26.11
CA GLU A 172 6.88 -10.37 26.50
C GLU A 172 6.56 -9.33 25.41
N SER A 173 7.59 -8.78 24.77
CA SER A 173 7.47 -7.74 23.74
C SER A 173 6.84 -8.22 22.41
N ASN A 174 6.81 -9.53 22.14
CA ASN A 174 6.26 -10.09 20.91
C ASN A 174 5.16 -11.15 21.17
N GLU A 175 4.77 -11.33 22.43
CA GLU A 175 3.82 -12.37 22.84
C GLU A 175 2.48 -12.23 22.14
N LEU A 176 1.95 -11.01 22.05
CA LEU A 176 0.66 -10.76 21.40
C LEU A 176 0.70 -11.13 19.90
N ALA A 177 1.75 -10.73 19.19
CA ALA A 177 1.92 -11.02 17.77
C ALA A 177 2.06 -12.53 17.52
N VAL A 178 2.83 -13.22 18.37
CA VAL A 178 3.00 -14.68 18.30
C VAL A 178 1.69 -15.40 18.61
N ALA A 179 0.94 -14.97 19.62
CA ALA A 179 -0.35 -15.56 19.97
C ALA A 179 -1.39 -15.40 18.84
N ALA A 180 -1.47 -14.20 18.25
CA ALA A 180 -2.32 -13.96 17.08
C ALA A 180 -1.90 -14.83 15.89
N ALA A 181 -0.60 -14.95 15.61
CA ALA A 181 -0.05 -15.81 14.57
C ALA A 181 -0.44 -17.28 14.77
N TYR A 182 -0.34 -17.81 16.00
CA TYR A 182 -0.80 -19.16 16.31
C TYR A 182 -2.30 -19.34 16.10
N ALA A 183 -3.13 -18.38 16.53
CA ALA A 183 -4.58 -18.43 16.32
C ALA A 183 -4.95 -18.52 14.84
N ILE A 184 -4.27 -17.75 13.98
CA ILE A 184 -4.43 -17.80 12.52
C ILE A 184 -4.09 -19.18 11.98
N THR A 185 -3.02 -19.82 12.47
CA THR A 185 -2.61 -21.15 11.98
C THR A 185 -3.60 -22.25 12.34
N ASN A 186 -4.41 -22.05 13.38
CA ASN A 186 -5.42 -23.01 13.79
C ASN A 186 -6.74 -22.83 13.02
N ASN A 187 -7.05 -21.61 12.60
CA ASN A 187 -8.26 -21.30 11.84
C ASN A 187 -8.01 -20.23 10.76
N PRO A 188 -7.28 -20.59 9.67
CA PRO A 188 -6.84 -19.62 8.67
C PRO A 188 -8.04 -19.02 7.91
N GLY A 189 -8.06 -17.68 7.83
CA GLY A 189 -9.11 -16.92 7.14
C GLY A 189 -10.24 -16.40 8.04
N HIS A 190 -10.29 -16.79 9.31
CA HIS A 190 -11.34 -16.38 10.24
C HIS A 190 -10.86 -15.37 11.29
N THR A 191 -10.13 -15.83 12.31
CA THR A 191 -9.68 -14.95 13.40
C THR A 191 -8.46 -14.14 12.95
N TYR A 192 -8.41 -12.86 13.33
CA TYR A 192 -7.32 -11.93 12.98
C TYR A 192 -7.09 -11.82 11.46
N ASN A 193 -8.16 -11.70 10.68
CA ASN A 193 -8.12 -11.44 9.24
C ASN A 193 -8.72 -10.05 8.93
N PRO A 194 -7.95 -9.08 8.41
CA PRO A 194 -6.53 -9.19 8.06
C PRO A 194 -5.61 -9.22 9.28
N PHE A 195 -4.48 -9.93 9.15
CA PHE A 195 -3.40 -9.91 10.14
C PHE A 195 -2.36 -8.88 9.75
N PHE A 196 -2.11 -7.91 10.63
CA PHE A 196 -1.13 -6.86 10.41
C PHE A 196 -0.07 -6.85 11.52
N VAL A 197 1.20 -6.90 11.13
CA VAL A 197 2.34 -6.89 12.06
C VAL A 197 3.36 -5.83 11.65
N TYR A 198 3.71 -4.95 12.58
CA TYR A 198 4.64 -3.84 12.37
C TYR A 198 5.65 -3.73 13.52
N GLY A 199 6.70 -2.94 13.32
CA GLY A 199 7.80 -2.77 14.28
C GLY A 199 9.14 -2.51 13.59
N GLY A 200 10.17 -2.19 14.38
CA GLY A 200 11.54 -1.91 13.91
C GLY A 200 12.20 -3.05 13.12
N VAL A 201 13.34 -2.77 12.52
CA VAL A 201 14.15 -3.77 11.78
C VAL A 201 14.62 -4.88 12.72
N GLY A 202 14.74 -6.11 12.22
CA GLY A 202 15.26 -7.23 13.00
C GLY A 202 14.31 -7.83 14.06
N LEU A 203 13.10 -7.29 14.26
CA LEU A 203 12.13 -7.81 15.24
C LEU A 203 11.35 -9.05 14.79
N GLY A 204 11.77 -9.68 13.69
CA GLY A 204 11.21 -10.97 13.27
C GLY A 204 9.84 -10.92 12.58
N LYS A 205 9.38 -9.76 12.10
CA LYS A 205 8.12 -9.63 11.32
C LYS A 205 8.02 -10.64 10.16
N THR A 206 9.07 -10.70 9.34
CA THR A 206 9.16 -11.64 8.22
C THR A 206 9.19 -13.09 8.68
N HIS A 207 9.85 -13.38 9.82
CA HIS A 207 9.88 -14.72 10.40
C HIS A 207 8.46 -15.15 10.80
N ILE A 208 7.70 -14.29 11.50
CA ILE A 208 6.31 -14.60 11.91
C ILE A 208 5.44 -14.91 10.69
N ILE A 209 5.47 -14.07 9.65
CA ILE A 209 4.66 -14.28 8.44
C ILE A 209 5.02 -15.62 7.76
N GLN A 210 6.31 -15.93 7.67
CA GLN A 210 6.76 -17.20 7.07
C GLN A 210 6.45 -18.42 7.95
N ALA A 211 6.52 -18.27 9.27
CA ALA A 211 6.16 -19.32 10.21
C ALA A 211 4.66 -19.67 10.13
N ILE A 212 3.79 -18.66 9.97
CA ILE A 212 2.37 -18.89 9.69
C ILE A 212 2.21 -19.73 8.42
N GLY A 213 2.89 -19.37 7.33
CA GLY A 213 2.81 -20.10 6.06
C GLY A 213 3.27 -21.55 6.16
N ASN A 214 4.45 -21.78 6.74
CA ASN A 214 4.99 -23.13 6.96
C ASN A 214 4.04 -23.98 7.82
N GLU A 215 3.49 -23.42 8.90
CA GLU A 215 2.60 -24.14 9.80
C GLU A 215 1.23 -24.41 9.17
N VAL A 216 0.69 -23.48 8.38
CA VAL A 216 -0.57 -23.66 7.64
C VAL A 216 -0.43 -24.76 6.59
N LEU A 217 0.65 -24.78 5.80
CA LEU A 217 0.87 -25.83 4.80
C LEU A 217 1.09 -27.20 5.47
N LYS A 218 1.70 -27.23 6.65
CA LYS A 218 1.86 -28.46 7.44
C LYS A 218 0.51 -29.00 7.95
N LYS A 219 -0.39 -28.13 8.41
CA LYS A 219 -1.71 -28.51 8.96
C LYS A 219 -2.78 -28.73 7.88
N PHE A 220 -2.68 -28.01 6.77
CA PHE A 220 -3.65 -28.01 5.68
C PHE A 220 -2.92 -28.17 4.34
N PRO A 221 -2.47 -29.39 3.99
CA PRO A 221 -1.69 -29.65 2.77
C PRO A 221 -2.41 -29.24 1.49
N ASP A 222 -3.75 -29.27 1.49
CA ASP A 222 -4.58 -28.92 0.33
C ASP A 222 -4.73 -27.41 0.13
N LYS A 223 -4.26 -26.58 1.06
CA LYS A 223 -4.32 -25.12 0.96
C LYS A 223 -3.08 -24.58 0.24
N LYS A 224 -3.30 -23.56 -0.57
CA LYS A 224 -2.22 -22.79 -1.20
C LYS A 224 -1.84 -21.60 -0.33
N PHE A 225 -0.55 -21.36 -0.16
CA PHE A 225 -0.02 -20.22 0.59
C PHE A 225 0.96 -19.40 -0.27
N ILE A 226 0.76 -18.09 -0.34
CA ILE A 226 1.60 -17.19 -1.14
C ILE A 226 2.25 -16.16 -0.22
N ILE A 227 3.56 -15.96 -0.39
CA ILE A 227 4.26 -14.77 0.11
C ILE A 227 4.72 -13.94 -1.06
N GLN A 228 4.24 -12.70 -1.11
CA GLN A 228 4.68 -11.73 -2.10
C GLN A 228 5.21 -10.48 -1.39
N PRO A 229 6.50 -10.14 -1.60
CA PRO A 229 7.00 -8.81 -1.28
C PRO A 229 6.17 -7.75 -2.01
N LEU A 230 5.83 -6.67 -1.31
CA LEU A 230 5.00 -5.59 -1.86
C LEU A 230 5.56 -5.04 -3.18
N LEU A 231 6.90 -4.89 -3.28
CA LEU A 231 7.57 -4.41 -4.49
C LEU A 231 7.29 -5.30 -5.71
N ILE A 232 7.23 -6.62 -5.54
CA ILE A 232 6.93 -7.56 -6.63
C ILE A 232 5.46 -7.46 -7.03
N SER A 233 4.56 -7.32 -6.06
CA SER A 233 3.13 -7.16 -6.31
C SER A 233 2.84 -5.90 -7.12
N LEU A 234 3.49 -4.78 -6.80
CA LEU A 234 3.33 -3.51 -7.52
C LEU A 234 3.85 -3.61 -8.96
N HIS A 235 5.05 -4.19 -9.15
CA HIS A 235 5.59 -4.39 -10.50
C HIS A 235 4.69 -5.31 -11.35
N SER A 236 4.17 -6.39 -10.76
CA SER A 236 3.25 -7.28 -11.45
C SER A 236 1.97 -6.56 -11.86
N LEU A 237 1.39 -5.74 -10.98
CA LEU A 237 0.19 -4.98 -11.31
C LEU A 237 0.44 -3.98 -12.44
N GLN A 238 1.51 -3.20 -12.35
CA GLN A 238 1.88 -2.24 -13.39
C GLN A 238 2.10 -2.92 -14.75
N THR A 239 2.75 -4.09 -14.75
CA THR A 239 2.98 -4.87 -15.98
C THR A 239 1.68 -5.40 -16.57
N THR A 240 0.76 -5.86 -15.71
CA THR A 240 -0.56 -6.33 -16.15
C THR A 240 -1.39 -5.20 -16.74
N LEU A 241 -1.39 -4.03 -16.10
CA LEU A 241 -2.12 -2.86 -16.59
C LEU A 241 -1.58 -2.38 -17.94
N ARG A 242 -0.25 -2.32 -18.14
CA ARG A 242 0.36 -1.95 -19.44
C ARG A 242 0.07 -2.94 -20.58
N LYS A 243 -0.25 -4.20 -20.28
CA LYS A 243 -0.60 -5.21 -21.29
C LYS A 243 -2.08 -5.20 -21.66
N ALA A 244 -2.91 -4.49 -20.89
CA ALA A 244 -4.34 -4.38 -21.12
C ALA A 244 -4.71 -3.15 -21.99
N GLU A 245 -3.74 -2.29 -22.28
CA GLU A 245 -3.81 -1.16 -23.23
C GLU A 245 -3.29 -1.59 -24.62
#